data_AF-A0A950M1G1-F1
#
_entry.id   AF-A0A950M1G1-F1
#
_cell.length_a   1.000
_cell.length_b   1.000
_cell.length_c   1.000
_cell.angle_alpha   90.00
_cell.angle_beta   90.00
_cell.angle_gamma   90.00
#
_symmetry.space_group_name_H-M   'P 1'
#
loop_
_entity.id
_entity.type
_entity.pdbx_description
1 polymer ?
#
loop_
_entity_poly.entity_id
_entity_poly.type
_entity_poly.pdbx_seq_one_letter_code
_entity_poly.pdbx_strand_id
1 'polypeptide(L)'
;MLVVHANQVVSVDRLVEVLWGTEPPATAANTLQTYISHLRRALDPGRVPRTKDGMLGTCGHGYVLAVPPEAVDAVRFERLAGDGHEALFSDPVRAAETLRTALALWRGAPLAEFGGQPPPSPPSSAESPVPRR
;
A
#
# COMPACT_ATOMS: atom_id res chain seq x y z
N MET A 1 -3.57 0.44 2.65
CA MET A 1 -3.08 1.64 3.37
C MET A 1 -1.90 2.33 2.73
N LEU A 2 -0.74 1.68 2.58
CA LEU A 2 0.46 2.33 2.01
C LEU A 2 0.27 2.77 0.54
N VAL A 3 -0.30 1.92 -0.32
CA VAL A 3 -0.61 2.29 -1.72
C VAL A 3 -1.69 3.36 -1.82
N VAL A 4 -2.68 3.32 -0.93
CA VAL A 4 -3.76 4.33 -0.85
C VAL A 4 -3.18 5.72 -0.53
N HIS A 5 -2.07 5.77 0.22
CA HIS A 5 -1.34 6.99 0.56
C HIS A 5 0.05 6.98 -0.10
N ALA A 6 0.13 6.50 -1.36
CA ALA A 6 1.40 6.45 -2.09
C ALA A 6 2.07 7.83 -2.11
N ASN A 7 3.39 7.86 -1.97
CA ASN A 7 4.21 9.07 -1.89
C ASN A 7 3.90 9.99 -0.69
N GLN A 8 3.11 9.54 0.28
CA GLN A 8 2.86 10.23 1.54
C GLN A 8 3.38 9.41 2.73
N VAL A 9 3.75 10.09 3.81
CA VAL A 9 4.17 9.43 5.05
C VAL A 9 2.94 8.96 5.81
N VAL A 10 2.86 7.66 6.07
CA VAL A 10 1.86 7.07 6.97
C VAL A 10 2.53 6.74 8.30
N SER A 11 2.00 7.28 9.40
CA SER A 11 2.55 7.05 10.74
C SER A 11 2.40 5.60 11.20
N VAL A 12 3.31 5.16 12.08
CA VAL A 12 3.19 3.87 12.76
C VAL A 12 1.86 3.75 13.49
N ASP A 13 1.44 4.78 14.22
CA ASP A 13 0.18 4.77 14.98
C ASP A 13 -1.03 4.55 14.07
N ARG A 14 -1.07 5.20 12.91
CA ARG A 14 -2.15 5.02 11.93
C ARG A 14 -2.13 3.61 11.34
N LEU A 15 -0.95 3.07 11.05
CA LEU A 15 -0.84 1.69 10.57
C LEU A 15 -1.28 0.70 11.65
N VAL A 16 -0.94 0.95 12.91
CA VAL A 16 -1.37 0.12 14.06
C VAL A 16 -2.89 0.19 14.22
N GLU A 17 -3.47 1.38 14.21
CA GLU A 17 -4.92 1.60 14.32
C GLU A 17 -5.67 0.87 13.19
N VAL A 18 -5.19 0.92 11.95
CA VAL A 18 -5.83 0.20 10.85
C VAL A 18 -5.69 -1.31 11.00
N LEU A 19 -4.52 -1.78 11.44
CA LEU A 19 -4.21 -3.21 11.52
C LEU A 19 -4.79 -3.89 12.74
N TRP A 20 -5.11 -3.18 13.82
CA TRP A 20 -5.60 -3.79 15.07
C TRP A 20 -6.77 -3.03 15.72
N GLY A 21 -7.21 -1.90 15.16
CA GLY A 21 -8.27 -1.09 15.73
C GLY A 21 -7.85 -0.43 17.03
N THR A 22 -8.77 -0.39 18.00
CA THR A 22 -8.59 0.28 19.30
C THR A 22 -7.86 -0.58 20.34
N GLU A 23 -7.67 -1.88 20.09
CA GLU A 23 -7.06 -2.82 21.03
C GLU A 23 -5.81 -3.50 20.44
N PRO A 24 -4.73 -2.74 20.18
CA PRO A 24 -3.50 -3.31 19.66
C PRO A 24 -2.82 -4.21 20.71
N PRO A 25 -2.31 -5.39 20.30
CA PRO A 25 -1.51 -6.22 21.18
C PRO A 25 -0.20 -5.49 21.55
N ALA A 26 0.40 -5.85 22.68
CA ALA A 26 1.70 -5.31 23.10
C ALA A 26 2.81 -5.51 22.05
N THR A 27 2.65 -6.50 21.17
CA THR A 27 3.58 -6.83 20.08
C THR A 27 3.29 -6.10 18.76
N ALA A 28 2.26 -5.25 18.68
CA ALA A 28 1.81 -4.62 17.43
C ALA A 28 2.95 -3.93 16.66
N ALA A 29 3.78 -3.15 17.37
CA ALA A 29 4.92 -2.48 16.76
C ALA A 29 5.94 -3.47 16.17
N ASN A 30 6.26 -4.55 16.88
CA ASN A 30 7.17 -5.59 16.39
C ASN A 30 6.58 -6.33 15.18
N THR A 31 5.31 -6.68 15.23
CA THR A 31 4.60 -7.32 14.11
C THR A 31 4.57 -6.42 12.88
N LEU A 32 4.32 -5.12 13.05
CA LEU A 32 4.37 -4.15 11.97
C LEU A 32 5.76 -4.11 11.32
N GLN A 33 6.85 -4.09 12.11
CA GLN A 33 8.21 -4.14 11.56
C GLN A 33 8.45 -5.40 10.71
N THR A 34 7.92 -6.55 11.13
CA THR A 34 7.98 -7.79 10.36
C THR A 34 7.24 -7.66 9.02
N TYR A 35 6.02 -7.13 9.01
CA TYR A 35 5.29 -6.89 7.76
C TYR A 35 6.02 -5.92 6.83
N ILE A 36 6.58 -4.83 7.36
CA ILE A 36 7.37 -3.88 6.57
C ILE A 36 8.63 -4.55 5.99
N SER A 37 9.30 -5.42 6.75
CA SER A 37 10.46 -6.18 6.26
C SER A 37 10.08 -7.10 5.10
N HIS A 38 8.97 -7.83 5.21
CA HIS A 38 8.47 -8.70 4.14
C HIS A 38 8.06 -7.89 2.91
N LEU A 39 7.36 -6.78 3.09
CA LEU A 39 6.98 -5.88 1.99
C LEU A 39 8.19 -5.31 1.27
N ARG A 40 9.23 -4.87 1.99
CA ARG A 40 10.48 -4.40 1.38
C ARG A 40 11.11 -5.44 0.47
N ARG A 41 11.12 -6.71 0.91
CA ARG A 41 11.68 -7.80 0.12
C ARG A 41 10.83 -8.13 -1.12
N ALA A 42 9.50 -8.02 -1.00
CA ALA A 42 8.59 -8.28 -2.12
C ALA A 42 8.62 -7.14 -3.17
N LEU A 43 8.71 -5.89 -2.72
CA LEU A 43 8.70 -4.70 -3.58
C LEU A 43 10.05 -4.41 -4.23
N ASP A 44 11.14 -4.76 -3.55
CA ASP A 44 12.51 -4.51 -4.01
C ASP A 44 13.39 -5.75 -3.77
N PRO A 45 13.22 -6.82 -4.59
CA PRO A 45 13.90 -8.09 -4.39
C PRO A 45 15.42 -8.01 -4.58
N GLY A 46 15.93 -6.97 -5.25
CA GLY A 46 17.36 -6.71 -5.43
C GLY A 46 17.98 -5.87 -4.31
N ARG A 47 17.18 -5.44 -3.32
CA ARG A 47 17.62 -4.53 -2.26
C ARG A 47 18.63 -5.18 -1.32
N VAL A 48 19.68 -4.42 -0.98
CA VAL A 48 20.57 -4.78 0.13
C VAL A 48 19.77 -4.83 1.43
N PRO A 49 19.82 -5.94 2.21
CA PRO A 49 19.11 -6.02 3.47
C PRO A 49 19.48 -4.86 4.42
N ARG A 50 18.50 -4.39 5.20
CA ARG A 50 18.67 -3.38 6.27
C ARG A 50 19.01 -1.94 5.83
N THR A 51 19.05 -1.62 4.54
CA THR A 51 19.00 -0.21 4.11
C THR A 51 17.68 0.42 4.56
N LYS A 52 17.63 1.75 4.71
CA LYS A 52 16.38 2.50 5.01
C LYS A 52 15.75 3.10 3.74
N ASP A 53 16.53 3.18 2.66
CA ASP A 53 16.16 3.77 1.38
C ASP A 53 15.70 2.71 0.37
N GLY A 54 14.81 3.06 -0.55
CA GLY A 54 14.17 2.14 -1.51
C GLY A 54 12.68 2.44 -1.65
N MET A 55 11.96 1.60 -2.40
CA MET A 55 10.53 1.83 -2.69
C MET A 55 9.67 1.99 -1.42
N LEU A 56 9.96 1.25 -0.34
CA LEU A 56 9.32 1.41 0.97
C LEU A 56 10.31 1.97 2.00
N GLY A 57 10.34 3.30 2.11
CA GLY A 57 11.23 4.05 2.98
C GLY A 57 10.71 4.21 4.41
N THR A 58 11.61 4.52 5.34
CA THR A 58 11.24 4.98 6.70
C THR A 58 11.49 6.47 6.81
N CYS A 59 10.47 7.24 7.19
CA CYS A 59 10.55 8.69 7.35
C CYS A 59 10.00 9.07 8.74
N GLY A 60 10.87 9.55 9.62
CA GLY A 60 10.51 9.85 11.02
C GLY A 60 9.86 8.65 11.72
N HIS A 61 8.65 8.85 12.24
CA HIS A 61 7.85 7.84 12.94
C HIS A 61 6.87 7.09 11.99
N GLY A 62 7.18 7.03 10.70
CA GLY A 62 6.29 6.45 9.70
C GLY A 62 7.03 5.83 8.51
N TYR A 63 6.24 5.41 7.53
CA TYR A 63 6.69 4.79 6.29
C TYR A 63 6.11 5.51 5.09
N VAL A 64 6.89 5.52 4.01
CA VAL A 64 6.47 6.08 2.72
C VAL A 64 6.69 5.04 1.64
N LEU A 65 5.65 4.78 0.84
CA LEU A 65 5.76 3.98 -0.37
C LEU A 65 6.02 4.94 -1.54
N ALA A 66 7.28 5.08 -1.92
CA ALA A 66 7.73 5.91 -3.02
C ALA A 66 7.62 5.14 -4.33
N VAL A 67 6.57 5.44 -5.11
CA VAL A 67 6.29 4.79 -6.40
C VAL A 67 5.90 5.83 -7.44
N PRO A 68 6.26 5.62 -8.72
CA PRO A 68 5.77 6.46 -9.79
C PRO A 68 4.24 6.48 -9.81
N PRO A 69 3.59 7.64 -10.07
CA PRO A 69 2.13 7.74 -10.13
C PRO A 69 1.48 6.69 -11.05
N GLU A 70 2.14 6.37 -12.16
CA GLU A 70 1.71 5.36 -13.14
C GLU A 70 1.79 3.91 -12.65
N ALA A 71 2.43 3.65 -11.50
CA ALA A 71 2.42 2.33 -10.87
C ALA A 71 1.10 2.06 -10.11
N VAL A 72 0.29 3.10 -9.85
CA VAL A 72 -0.99 2.99 -9.14
C VAL A 72 -2.14 3.17 -10.13
N ASP A 73 -2.96 2.14 -10.30
CA ASP A 73 -4.09 2.15 -11.23
C ASP A 73 -5.11 3.25 -10.94
N ALA A 74 -5.42 3.51 -9.66
CA ALA A 74 -6.29 4.61 -9.24
C ALA A 74 -5.75 5.98 -9.70
N VAL A 75 -4.45 6.23 -9.56
CA VAL A 75 -3.83 7.49 -9.98
C VAL A 75 -3.81 7.62 -11.51
N ARG A 76 -3.57 6.51 -12.23
CA ARG A 76 -3.71 6.49 -13.70
C ARG A 76 -5.13 6.78 -14.13
N PHE A 77 -6.12 6.21 -13.44
CA PHE A 77 -7.53 6.42 -13.70
C PHE A 77 -7.90 7.90 -13.55
N GLU A 78 -7.55 8.52 -12.42
CA GLU A 78 -7.83 9.93 -12.16
C GLU A 78 -7.24 10.84 -13.24
N ARG A 79 -5.99 10.58 -13.63
CA ARG A 79 -5.32 11.34 -14.69
C ARG A 79 -6.04 11.20 -16.03
N LEU A 80 -6.36 9.97 -16.45
CA LEU A 80 -7.08 9.72 -17.72
C LEU A 80 -8.51 10.28 -17.69
N ALA A 81 -9.18 10.23 -16.54
CA ALA A 81 -10.50 10.82 -16.37
C ALA A 81 -10.46 12.34 -16.53
N GLY A 82 -9.47 13.00 -15.95
CA GLY A 82 -9.21 14.44 -16.14
C GLY A 82 -8.90 14.78 -17.59
N ASP A 83 -7.95 14.07 -18.22
CA ASP A 83 -7.57 14.28 -19.63
C ASP A 83 -8.78 14.12 -20.57
N GLY A 84 -9.62 13.10 -20.32
CA GLY A 84 -10.83 12.85 -21.09
C GLY A 84 -11.90 13.94 -20.88
N HIS A 85 -12.02 14.46 -19.66
CA HIS A 85 -12.95 15.54 -19.33
C HIS A 85 -12.58 16.85 -20.06
N GLU A 86 -11.30 17.25 -20.03
CA GLU A 86 -10.82 18.45 -20.72
C GLU A 86 -11.00 18.38 -22.24
N ALA A 87 -10.98 17.17 -22.82
CA ALA A 87 -11.17 16.95 -24.25
C ALA A 87 -12.65 16.97 -24.68
N LEU A 88 -13.62 16.99 -23.76
CA LEU A 88 -15.05 16.77 -24.09
C LEU A 88 -15.61 17.69 -25.18
N PHE A 89 -15.23 18.97 -25.15
CA PHE A 89 -15.76 19.97 -26.07
C PHE A 89 -14.87 20.22 -27.29
N SER A 90 -13.58 19.89 -27.21
CA SER A 90 -12.60 20.15 -28.26
C SER A 90 -12.42 18.94 -29.18
N ASP A 91 -12.44 17.73 -28.63
CA ASP A 91 -12.27 16.48 -29.36
C ASP A 91 -13.07 15.34 -28.69
N PRO A 92 -14.37 15.21 -28.98
CA PRO A 92 -15.25 14.22 -28.36
C PRO A 92 -14.81 12.77 -28.62
N VAL A 93 -14.17 12.50 -29.76
CA VAL A 93 -13.70 11.16 -30.12
C VAL A 93 -12.54 10.77 -29.21
N ARG A 94 -11.54 11.64 -29.07
CA ARG A 94 -10.43 11.44 -28.14
C ARG A 94 -10.90 11.38 -26.69
N ALA A 95 -11.85 12.21 -26.29
CA ALA A 95 -12.44 12.17 -24.96
C ALA A 95 -13.02 10.77 -24.66
N ALA A 96 -13.84 10.25 -25.57
CA ALA A 96 -14.45 8.93 -25.43
C ALA A 96 -13.43 7.78 -25.40
N GLU A 97 -12.34 7.85 -26.18
CA GLU A 97 -11.25 6.87 -26.14
C GLU A 97 -10.48 6.91 -24.82
N THR A 98 -10.17 8.11 -24.34
CA THR A 98 -9.41 8.30 -23.09
C THR A 98 -10.22 7.82 -21.88
N LEU A 99 -11.51 8.17 -21.82
CA LEU A 99 -12.41 7.73 -20.75
C LEU A 99 -12.63 6.21 -20.76
N ARG A 100 -12.75 5.59 -21.94
CA ARG A 100 -12.82 4.12 -22.04
C ARG A 100 -11.54 3.46 -21.51
N THR A 101 -10.39 4.04 -21.80
CA THR A 101 -9.10 3.55 -21.29
C THR A 101 -9.03 3.68 -19.76
N ALA A 102 -9.55 4.77 -19.20
CA ALA A 102 -9.65 4.94 -17.75
C ALA A 102 -10.53 3.84 -17.14
N LEU A 103 -11.74 3.65 -17.65
CA LEU A 103 -12.68 2.65 -17.14
C LEU A 103 -12.14 1.22 -17.23
N ALA A 104 -11.34 0.90 -18.25
CA ALA A 104 -10.70 -0.40 -18.40
C ALA A 104 -9.68 -0.75 -17.29
N LEU A 105 -9.24 0.24 -16.48
CA LEU A 105 -8.37 -0.01 -15.32
C LEU A 105 -9.12 -0.68 -14.16
N TRP A 106 -10.45 -0.60 -14.13
CA TRP A 106 -11.26 -1.21 -13.09
C TRP A 106 -11.34 -2.72 -13.28
N ARG A 107 -10.89 -3.46 -12.26
CA ARG A 107 -10.86 -4.94 -12.25
C ARG A 107 -11.90 -5.56 -11.31
N GLY A 108 -12.80 -4.75 -10.77
CA GLY A 108 -13.81 -5.15 -9.78
C GLY A 108 -13.99 -4.09 -8.70
N ALA A 109 -14.56 -4.49 -7.56
CA ALA A 109 -14.66 -3.61 -6.40
C ALA A 109 -13.25 -3.31 -5.84
N PRO A 110 -12.96 -2.06 -5.45
CA PRO A 110 -11.67 -1.71 -4.85
C PRO A 110 -11.40 -2.51 -3.59
N LEU A 111 -10.20 -3.11 -3.48
CA LEU A 111 -9.76 -3.85 -2.30
C LEU A 111 -10.75 -4.95 -1.88
N ALA A 112 -11.42 -5.60 -2.85
CA ALA A 112 -12.46 -6.60 -2.60
C ALA A 112 -11.98 -7.74 -1.69
N GLU A 113 -10.71 -8.13 -1.80
CA GLU A 113 -10.07 -9.16 -0.97
C GLU A 113 -9.91 -8.76 0.51
N PHE A 114 -10.15 -7.49 0.85
CA PHE A 114 -10.13 -6.97 2.22
C PHE A 114 -11.53 -6.64 2.75
N GLY A 115 -12.59 -6.84 1.96
CA GLY A 115 -13.97 -6.61 2.38
C GLY A 115 -14.44 -7.64 3.40
N GLY A 116 -14.35 -7.31 4.69
CA GLY A 116 -14.86 -8.14 5.80
C GLY A 116 -13.81 -8.97 6.55
N GLN A 117 -12.52 -8.79 6.26
CA GLN A 117 -11.45 -9.50 6.97
C GLN A 117 -11.20 -8.83 8.34
N PRO A 118 -11.25 -9.57 9.47
CA PRO A 118 -10.74 -9.06 10.74
C PRO A 118 -9.23 -8.76 10.62
N PRO A 119 -8.69 -7.89 11.50
CA PRO A 119 -7.27 -7.54 11.50
C PRO A 119 -6.36 -8.78 11.41
N PRO A 120 -5.26 -8.73 10.63
CA PRO A 120 -4.40 -9.91 10.46
C PRO A 120 -3.86 -10.36 11.82
N SER A 121 -3.98 -11.65 12.11
CA SER A 121 -3.43 -12.22 13.34
C SER A 121 -1.90 -12.07 13.36
N PRO A 122 -1.28 -11.76 14.51
CA PRO A 122 0.16 -11.63 14.60
C PRO A 122 0.85 -12.94 14.15
N PRO A 123 2.06 -12.87 13.55
CA PRO A 123 2.81 -14.07 13.23
C PRO A 123 3.06 -14.85 14.51
N SER A 124 2.69 -16.13 14.51
CA SER A 124 2.82 -17.02 15.66
C SER A 124 4.25 -17.01 16.19
N SER A 125 4.45 -16.39 17.35
CA SER A 125 5.68 -16.52 18.14
C SER A 125 5.66 -17.88 18.84
N ALA A 126 5.69 -18.96 18.06
CA ALA A 126 5.76 -20.33 18.56
C ALA A 126 7.10 -20.93 18.12
N GLU A 127 8.17 -20.44 18.72
CA GLU A 127 9.39 -21.21 18.98
C GLU A 127 10.01 -20.67 20.27
N SER A 128 9.48 -21.14 21.40
CA SER A 128 10.20 -21.06 22.67
C SER A 128 11.48 -21.90 22.53
N PRO A 129 12.69 -21.35 22.77
CA PRO A 129 13.86 -22.18 22.95
C PRO A 129 13.71 -22.90 24.29
N VAL A 130 13.51 -24.21 24.24
CA VAL A 130 13.64 -25.11 25.38
C VAL A 130 15.01 -24.89 26.02
N PRO A 131 15.14 -24.62 27.34
CA PRO A 131 16.43 -24.49 27.97
C PRO A 131 17.11 -25.86 28.02
N ARG A 132 18.26 -26.00 27.34
CA ARG A 132 19.15 -27.14 27.55
C ARG A 132 19.78 -27.01 28.93
N ARG A 133 19.58 -28.03 29.76
CA ARG A 133 20.37 -28.29 30.96
C ARG A 133 21.79 -28.70 30.59
#